data_AF-A0A385DMJ4-F1
#
_entry.id   AF-A0A385DMJ4-F1
#
_cell.length_a   1.000
_cell.length_b   1.000
_cell.length_c   1.000
_cell.angle_alpha   90.00
_cell.angle_beta   90.00
_cell.angle_gamma   90.00
#
_symmetry.space_group_name_H-M   'P 1'
#
loop_
_entity.id
_entity.type
_entity.pdbx_description
1 polymer ?
#
loop_
_entity_poly.entity_id
_entity_poly.type
_entity_poly.pdbx_seq_one_letter_code
_entity_poly.pdbx_strand_id
1 'polypeptide(L)'
;MATQILTLVGVLIGALTYFATASIERAKSRREMTTRWDERKLETYIEYVTCIKEISRAARDAGRARDEGRDPAEALWAMEASENKRSVLFETFILLSHDAAATAAHAVNQRTWELLRAAREPGNGTAQLDIPLVEALNGLHAAARSDLAIGRAAGGR
;
A
#
# COMPACT_ATOMS: atom_id res chain seq x y z
N MET A 1 -18.73 -1.54 63.17
CA MET A 1 -18.80 -2.67 62.22
C MET A 1 -19.50 -2.30 60.91
N ALA A 2 -20.72 -1.74 60.92
CA ALA A 2 -21.44 -1.37 59.69
C ALA A 2 -20.69 -0.38 58.77
N THR A 3 -20.00 0.61 59.33
CA THR A 3 -19.28 1.66 58.58
C THR A 3 -18.13 1.12 57.74
N GLN A 4 -17.44 0.08 58.22
CA GLN A 4 -16.30 -0.55 57.53
C GLN A 4 -16.76 -1.41 56.33
N ILE A 5 -17.93 -2.03 56.46
CA ILE A 5 -18.55 -2.78 55.37
C ILE A 5 -18.99 -1.82 54.27
N LEU A 6 -19.59 -0.68 54.64
CA LEU A 6 -19.98 0.37 53.69
C LEU A 6 -18.81 0.95 52.91
N THR A 7 -17.65 1.19 53.56
CA THR A 7 -16.46 1.70 52.86
C THR A 7 -15.86 0.68 51.90
N LEU A 8 -15.81 -0.60 52.29
CA LEU A 8 -15.33 -1.67 51.41
C LEU A 8 -16.21 -1.83 50.16
N VAL A 9 -17.54 -1.77 50.32
CA VAL A 9 -18.49 -1.82 49.19
C VAL A 9 -18.28 -0.63 48.24
N GLY A 10 -18.11 0.58 48.77
CA GLY A 10 -17.84 1.77 47.95
C GLY A 10 -16.57 1.67 47.12
N VAL A 11 -15.48 1.15 47.70
CA VAL A 11 -14.20 0.93 46.97
C VAL A 11 -14.36 -0.15 45.90
N LEU A 12 -15.09 -1.23 46.17
CA LEU A 12 -15.32 -2.31 45.21
C LEU A 12 -16.10 -1.83 44.00
N ILE A 13 -17.16 -1.03 44.22
CA ILE A 13 -17.96 -0.42 43.15
C ILE A 13 -17.11 0.58 42.34
N GLY A 14 -16.32 1.42 43.02
CA GLY A 14 -15.41 2.37 42.37
C GLY A 14 -14.36 1.67 41.50
N ALA A 15 -13.75 0.59 41.99
CA ALA A 15 -12.79 -0.20 41.24
C ALA A 15 -13.41 -0.86 40.01
N LEU A 16 -14.60 -1.48 40.15
CA LEU A 16 -15.31 -2.10 39.03
C LEU A 16 -15.62 -1.09 37.91
N THR A 17 -16.08 0.10 38.32
CA THR A 17 -16.39 1.20 37.40
C THR A 17 -15.14 1.71 36.69
N TYR A 18 -14.02 1.84 37.40
CA TYR A 18 -12.72 2.23 36.82
C TYR A 18 -12.22 1.20 35.79
N PHE A 19 -12.28 -0.10 36.10
CA PHE A 19 -11.87 -1.17 35.18
C PHE A 19 -12.75 -1.23 33.92
N ALA A 20 -14.06 -1.04 34.06
CA ALA A 20 -14.97 -0.97 32.92
C ALA A 20 -14.64 0.22 32.01
N THR A 21 -14.43 1.40 32.61
CA THR A 21 -14.12 2.64 31.87
C THR A 21 -12.77 2.56 31.15
N ALA A 22 -11.72 2.08 31.85
CA ALA A 22 -10.39 1.89 31.26
C ALA A 22 -10.39 0.86 30.12
N SER A 23 -11.25 -0.15 30.17
CA SER A 23 -11.40 -1.14 29.10
C SER A 23 -12.09 -0.56 27.86
N ILE A 24 -13.11 0.27 28.07
CA ILE A 24 -13.81 1.00 26.99
C ILE A 24 -12.88 2.01 26.32
N GLU A 25 -12.11 2.79 27.09
CA GLU A 25 -11.14 3.73 26.53
C GLU A 25 -10.02 3.04 25.76
N ARG A 26 -9.49 1.92 26.26
CA ARG A 26 -8.51 1.11 25.52
C ARG A 26 -9.10 0.52 24.24
N ALA A 27 -10.34 0.07 24.27
CA ALA A 27 -11.03 -0.44 23.08
C ALA A 27 -11.27 0.67 22.05
N LYS A 28 -11.63 1.87 22.49
CA LYS A 28 -11.81 3.06 21.64
C LYS A 28 -10.48 3.53 21.03
N SER A 29 -9.43 3.65 21.83
CA SER A 29 -8.08 3.99 21.36
C SER A 29 -7.54 2.96 20.37
N ARG A 30 -7.76 1.67 20.61
CA ARG A 30 -7.41 0.61 19.65
C ARG A 30 -8.18 0.76 18.33
N ARG A 31 -9.49 1.05 18.38
CA ARG A 31 -10.31 1.28 17.18
C ARG A 31 -9.85 2.50 16.38
N GLU A 32 -9.55 3.61 17.05
CA GLU A 32 -9.04 4.83 16.39
C GLU A 32 -7.65 4.61 15.77
N MET A 33 -6.77 3.84 16.44
CA MET A 33 -5.47 3.45 15.88
C MET A 33 -5.60 2.48 14.70
N THR A 34 -6.54 1.54 14.73
CA THR A 34 -6.80 0.65 13.58
C THR A 34 -7.28 1.44 12.36
N THR A 35 -8.19 2.41 12.53
CA THR A 35 -8.68 3.23 11.41
C THR A 35 -7.55 4.04 10.76
N ARG A 36 -6.71 4.71 11.56
CA ARG A 36 -5.57 5.48 11.02
C ARG A 36 -4.53 4.60 10.33
N TRP A 37 -4.33 3.39 10.85
CA TRP A 37 -3.42 2.42 10.24
C TRP A 37 -3.93 1.95 8.87
N ASP A 38 -5.23 1.69 8.77
CA ASP A 38 -5.87 1.28 7.51
C ASP A 38 -5.86 2.42 6.47
N GLU A 39 -6.11 3.66 6.87
CA GLU A 39 -5.99 4.84 6.02
C GLU A 39 -4.56 5.00 5.48
N ARG A 40 -3.55 4.90 6.36
CA ARG A 40 -2.14 5.01 5.98
C ARG A 40 -1.73 3.89 5.02
N LYS A 41 -2.24 2.67 5.23
CA LYS A 41 -1.99 1.52 4.35
C LYS A 41 -2.60 1.74 2.96
N LEU A 42 -3.85 2.19 2.89
CA LEU A 42 -4.52 2.51 1.62
C LEU A 42 -3.77 3.61 0.86
N GLU A 43 -3.38 4.70 1.54
CA GLU A 43 -2.58 5.78 0.95
C GLU A 43 -1.28 5.25 0.35
N THR A 44 -0.54 4.44 1.11
CA THR A 44 0.71 3.80 0.64
C THR A 44 0.50 2.94 -0.60
N TYR A 45 -0.60 2.19 -0.67
CA TYR A 45 -0.93 1.38 -1.85
C TYR A 45 -1.23 2.23 -3.08
N ILE A 46 -2.00 3.31 -2.90
CA ILE A 46 -2.34 4.25 -3.97
C ILE A 46 -1.07 4.92 -4.49
N GLU A 47 -0.21 5.42 -3.60
CA GLU A 47 1.03 6.10 -3.98
C GLU A 47 1.96 5.18 -4.76
N TYR A 48 2.18 3.96 -4.26
CA TYR A 48 3.02 2.97 -4.93
C TYR A 48 2.47 2.61 -6.32
N VAL A 49 1.19 2.26 -6.44
CA VAL A 49 0.57 1.91 -7.74
C VAL A 49 0.58 3.10 -8.71
N THR A 50 0.38 4.32 -8.21
CA THR A 50 0.45 5.54 -9.02
C THR A 50 1.85 5.72 -9.59
N CYS A 51 2.88 5.53 -8.77
CA CYS A 51 4.27 5.62 -9.19
C CYS A 51 4.62 4.58 -10.28
N ILE A 52 4.11 3.35 -10.17
CA ILE A 52 4.25 2.32 -11.22
C ILE A 52 3.61 2.78 -12.55
N LYS A 53 2.43 3.42 -12.49
CA LYS A 53 1.76 3.95 -13.68
C LYS A 53 2.52 5.12 -14.31
N GLU A 54 3.14 5.98 -13.49
CA GLU A 54 3.99 7.08 -13.94
C GLU A 54 5.22 6.55 -14.70
N ILE A 55 5.92 5.56 -14.14
CA ILE A 55 7.00 4.83 -14.82
C ILE A 55 6.51 4.28 -16.17
N SER A 56 5.38 3.58 -16.14
CA SER A 56 4.85 2.89 -17.31
C SER A 56 4.40 3.83 -18.43
N ARG A 57 3.92 5.02 -18.08
CA ARG A 57 3.56 6.08 -19.02
C ARG A 57 4.82 6.68 -19.64
N ALA A 58 5.77 7.11 -18.81
CA ALA A 58 7.02 7.71 -19.26
C ALA A 58 7.83 6.76 -20.16
N ALA A 59 7.88 5.46 -19.83
CA ALA A 59 8.47 4.44 -20.68
C ALA A 59 7.81 4.36 -22.06
N ARG A 60 6.46 4.35 -22.12
CA ARG A 60 5.72 4.34 -23.39
C ARG A 60 5.92 5.62 -24.20
N ASP A 61 6.03 6.76 -23.54
CA ASP A 61 6.30 8.03 -24.20
C ASP A 61 7.71 8.07 -24.80
N ALA A 62 8.70 7.48 -24.11
CA ALA A 62 10.05 7.27 -24.66
C ALA A 62 10.03 6.33 -25.89
N GLY A 63 9.31 5.20 -25.81
CA GLY A 63 9.14 4.30 -26.95
C GLY A 63 8.47 4.97 -28.15
N ARG A 64 7.43 5.78 -27.90
CA ARG A 64 6.72 6.53 -28.95
C ARG A 64 7.60 7.60 -29.58
N ALA A 65 8.38 8.32 -28.78
CA ALA A 65 9.34 9.29 -29.31
C ALA A 65 10.31 8.63 -30.28
N ARG A 66 10.83 7.43 -29.96
CA ARG A 66 11.71 6.67 -30.84
C ARG A 66 11.04 6.19 -32.13
N ASP A 67 9.83 5.64 -32.03
CA ASP A 67 9.06 5.21 -33.21
C ASP A 67 8.81 6.38 -34.17
N GLU A 68 8.71 7.60 -33.65
CA GLU A 68 8.52 8.84 -34.42
C GLU A 68 9.84 9.54 -34.80
N GLY A 69 11.00 8.98 -34.45
CA GLY A 69 12.32 9.58 -34.71
C GLY A 69 12.64 10.83 -33.89
N ARG A 70 11.94 11.05 -32.77
CA ARG A 70 12.17 12.13 -31.81
C ARG A 70 13.11 11.69 -30.67
N ASP A 71 13.71 12.66 -30.00
CA ASP A 71 14.56 12.41 -28.82
C ASP A 71 13.71 11.93 -27.62
N PRO A 72 14.00 10.75 -27.04
CA PRO A 72 13.28 10.23 -25.87
C PRO A 72 13.82 10.74 -24.52
N ALA A 73 14.86 11.57 -24.49
CA ALA A 73 15.60 11.91 -23.26
C ALA A 73 14.72 12.43 -22.11
N GLU A 74 13.78 13.34 -22.39
CA GLU A 74 12.88 13.89 -21.37
C GLU A 74 11.98 12.81 -20.75
N ALA A 75 11.41 11.94 -21.58
CA ALA A 75 10.55 10.85 -21.12
C ALA A 75 11.35 9.81 -20.32
N LEU A 76 12.58 9.50 -20.75
CA LEU A 76 13.48 8.62 -19.99
C LEU A 76 13.87 9.23 -18.64
N TRP A 77 14.11 10.54 -18.57
CA TRP A 77 14.41 11.21 -17.31
C TRP A 77 13.22 11.17 -16.34
N ALA A 78 12.01 11.43 -16.83
CA ALA A 78 10.78 11.32 -16.04
C ALA A 78 10.54 9.88 -15.54
N MET A 79 10.87 8.88 -16.36
CA MET A 79 10.82 7.47 -15.99
C MET A 79 11.79 7.14 -14.84
N GLU A 80 13.05 7.58 -14.92
CA GLU A 80 14.04 7.35 -13.86
C GLU A 80 13.70 8.08 -12.56
N ALA A 81 13.18 9.31 -12.65
CA ALA A 81 12.70 10.05 -11.48
C ALA A 81 11.59 9.28 -10.75
N SER A 82 10.68 8.67 -11.51
CA SER A 82 9.60 7.85 -10.96
C SER A 82 10.12 6.54 -10.37
N GLU A 83 11.08 5.86 -11.01
CA GLU A 83 11.71 4.65 -10.44
C GLU A 83 12.42 4.91 -9.11
N ASN A 84 13.14 6.04 -9.02
CA ASN A 84 13.77 6.45 -7.77
C ASN A 84 12.72 6.62 -6.66
N LYS A 85 11.59 7.28 -6.94
CA LYS A 85 10.47 7.41 -6.00
C LYS A 85 9.86 6.04 -5.63
N ARG A 86 9.67 5.16 -6.61
CA ARG A 86 9.12 3.80 -6.39
C ARG A 86 9.98 3.01 -5.41
N SER A 87 11.30 3.09 -5.52
CA SER A 87 12.20 2.36 -4.62
C SER A 87 11.98 2.72 -3.15
N VAL A 88 11.81 4.01 -2.84
CA VAL A 88 11.52 4.49 -1.48
C VAL A 88 10.10 4.12 -1.03
N LEU A 89 9.12 4.28 -1.91
CA LEU A 89 7.73 3.89 -1.62
C LEU A 89 7.62 2.39 -1.32
N PHE A 90 8.43 1.57 -1.98
CA PHE A 90 8.42 0.13 -1.79
C PHE A 90 8.85 -0.29 -0.37
N GLU A 91 9.83 0.40 0.23
CA GLU A 91 10.22 0.14 1.62
C GLU A 91 9.05 0.37 2.59
N THR A 92 8.34 1.48 2.41
CA THR A 92 7.16 1.79 3.23
C THR A 92 6.02 0.80 2.97
N PHE A 93 5.81 0.42 1.70
CA PHE A 93 4.84 -0.58 1.31
C PHE A 93 5.06 -1.90 2.06
N ILE A 94 6.30 -2.42 2.06
CA ILE A 94 6.64 -3.69 2.70
C ILE A 94 6.41 -3.64 4.21
N LEU A 95 6.71 -2.52 4.86
CA LEU A 95 6.50 -2.36 6.31
C LEU A 95 5.02 -2.36 6.73
N LEU A 96 4.13 -1.91 5.85
CA LEU A 96 2.70 -1.74 6.16
C LEU A 96 1.81 -2.86 5.62
N SER A 97 2.25 -3.58 4.59
CA SER A 97 1.48 -4.62 3.91
C SER A 97 1.54 -5.99 4.60
N HIS A 98 0.51 -6.80 4.43
CA HIS A 98 0.57 -8.23 4.69
C HIS A 98 1.32 -8.98 3.58
N ASP A 99 1.78 -10.19 3.90
CA ASP A 99 2.62 -11.05 3.06
C ASP A 99 2.10 -11.25 1.62
N ALA A 100 0.78 -11.40 1.46
CA ALA A 100 0.18 -11.58 0.14
C ALA A 100 0.31 -10.33 -0.74
N ALA A 101 0.10 -9.14 -0.17
CA ALA A 101 0.27 -7.88 -0.87
C ALA A 101 1.74 -7.58 -1.13
N ALA A 102 2.63 -7.86 -0.16
CA ALA A 102 4.08 -7.78 -0.34
C ALA A 102 4.56 -8.66 -1.50
N THR A 103 4.14 -9.93 -1.54
CA THR A 103 4.48 -10.88 -2.60
C THR A 103 3.99 -10.39 -3.97
N ALA A 104 2.76 -9.90 -4.05
CA ALA A 104 2.23 -9.35 -5.30
C ALA A 104 2.98 -8.08 -5.75
N ALA A 105 3.39 -7.22 -4.82
CA ALA A 105 4.18 -6.03 -5.13
C ALA A 105 5.59 -6.39 -5.64
N HIS A 106 6.20 -7.47 -5.15
CA HIS A 106 7.44 -7.99 -5.74
C HIS A 106 7.26 -8.41 -7.21
N ALA A 107 6.14 -9.07 -7.55
CA ALA A 107 5.84 -9.41 -8.94
C ALA A 107 5.67 -8.15 -9.81
N VAL A 108 5.01 -7.10 -9.29
CA VAL A 108 4.90 -5.80 -9.97
C VAL A 108 6.28 -5.18 -10.19
N ASN A 109 7.16 -5.21 -9.20
CA ASN A 109 8.53 -4.70 -9.34
C ASN A 109 9.31 -5.43 -10.44
N GLN A 110 9.22 -6.77 -10.49
CA GLN A 110 9.87 -7.55 -11.54
C GLN A 110 9.43 -7.12 -12.93
N ARG A 111 8.12 -6.98 -13.17
CA ARG A 111 7.58 -6.48 -14.45
C ARG A 111 7.97 -5.03 -14.73
N THR A 112 8.02 -4.20 -13.70
CA THR A 112 8.46 -2.80 -13.84
C THR A 112 9.92 -2.73 -14.27
N TRP A 113 10.79 -3.59 -13.73
CA TRP A 113 12.20 -3.64 -14.13
C TRP A 113 12.41 -4.20 -15.54
N GLU A 114 11.59 -5.17 -15.97
CA GLU A 114 11.55 -5.60 -17.37
C GLU A 114 11.23 -4.42 -18.30
N LEU A 115 10.22 -3.62 -17.95
CA LEU A 115 9.82 -2.44 -18.71
C LEU A 115 10.93 -1.36 -18.73
N LEU A 116 11.53 -1.04 -17.59
CA LEU A 116 12.64 -0.09 -17.50
C LEU A 116 13.83 -0.51 -18.37
N ARG A 117 14.21 -1.79 -18.30
CA ARG A 117 15.30 -2.33 -19.13
C ARG A 117 14.98 -2.19 -20.60
N ALA A 118 13.76 -2.55 -21.00
CA ALA A 118 13.32 -2.42 -22.39
C ALA A 118 13.30 -0.96 -22.86
N ALA A 119 12.85 -0.01 -22.03
CA ALA A 119 12.84 1.41 -22.36
C ALA A 119 14.24 2.04 -22.46
N ARG A 120 15.20 1.57 -21.65
CA ARG A 120 16.59 2.07 -21.69
C ARG A 120 17.33 1.68 -22.96
N GLU A 121 16.99 0.54 -23.57
CA GLU A 121 17.63 0.04 -24.79
C GLU A 121 17.37 0.97 -25.98
N PRO A 122 18.37 1.67 -26.55
CA PRO A 122 18.18 2.73 -27.55
C PRO A 122 17.41 2.34 -28.83
N GLY A 123 17.42 1.06 -29.20
CA GLY A 123 16.71 0.54 -30.37
C GLY A 123 15.26 0.11 -30.14
N ASN A 124 14.79 0.12 -28.89
CA ASN A 124 13.45 -0.35 -28.55
C ASN A 124 12.41 0.77 -28.71
N GLY A 125 11.40 0.50 -29.54
CA GLY A 125 10.20 1.30 -29.71
C GLY A 125 9.06 0.80 -28.82
N THR A 126 7.82 1.21 -29.11
CA THR A 126 6.65 0.81 -28.30
C THR A 126 6.39 -0.69 -28.29
N ALA A 127 6.68 -1.40 -29.39
CA ALA A 127 6.43 -2.83 -29.52
C ALA A 127 7.21 -3.67 -28.48
N GLN A 128 8.42 -3.25 -28.12
CA GLN A 128 9.26 -3.96 -27.14
C GLN A 128 8.89 -3.64 -25.68
N LEU A 129 7.95 -2.71 -25.46
CA LEU A 129 7.47 -2.30 -24.14
C LEU A 129 6.17 -3.03 -23.72
N ASP A 130 5.73 -4.01 -24.51
CA ASP A 130 4.58 -4.84 -24.19
C ASP A 130 4.92 -5.87 -23.10
N ILE A 131 5.03 -5.37 -21.87
CA ILE A 131 5.29 -6.15 -20.66
C ILE A 131 3.96 -6.36 -19.93
N PRO A 132 3.67 -7.56 -19.40
CA PRO A 132 2.41 -7.87 -18.70
C PRO A 132 2.33 -7.25 -17.28
N LEU A 133 2.49 -5.92 -17.21
CA LEU A 133 2.46 -5.14 -15.99
C LEU A 133 1.04 -4.97 -15.46
N VAL A 134 0.04 -4.94 -16.35
CA VAL A 134 -1.37 -4.81 -15.98
C VAL A 134 -1.84 -6.04 -15.21
N GLU A 135 -1.44 -7.24 -15.65
CA GLU A 135 -1.72 -8.50 -14.98
C GLU A 135 -1.11 -8.52 -13.57
N ALA A 136 0.15 -8.09 -13.43
CA ALA A 136 0.80 -7.99 -12.12
C ALA A 136 0.10 -6.99 -11.20
N LEU A 137 -0.28 -5.81 -11.73
CA LEU A 137 -1.04 -4.80 -10.99
C LEU A 137 -2.42 -5.31 -10.56
N ASN A 138 -3.09 -6.11 -11.39
CA ASN A 138 -4.37 -6.74 -11.03
C ASN A 138 -4.21 -7.72 -9.88
N GLY A 139 -3.14 -8.53 -9.89
CA GLY A 139 -2.78 -9.38 -8.76
C GLY A 139 -2.56 -8.59 -7.47
N LEU A 140 -1.82 -7.47 -7.56
CA LEU A 140 -1.60 -6.58 -6.43
C LEU A 140 -2.91 -5.95 -5.92
N HIS A 141 -3.80 -5.48 -6.81
CA HIS A 141 -5.09 -4.93 -6.42
C HIS A 141 -5.97 -5.96 -5.69
N ALA A 142 -5.94 -7.23 -6.11
CA ALA A 142 -6.67 -8.29 -5.44
C ALA A 142 -6.13 -8.54 -4.02
N ALA A 143 -4.81 -8.65 -3.88
CA ALA A 143 -4.15 -8.82 -2.59
C ALA A 143 -4.40 -7.62 -1.65
N ALA A 144 -4.27 -6.39 -2.16
CA ALA A 144 -4.52 -5.16 -1.41
C ALA A 144 -5.97 -5.04 -0.90
N ARG A 145 -6.97 -5.44 -1.69
CA ARG A 145 -8.38 -5.46 -1.23
C ARG A 145 -8.62 -6.48 -0.12
N SER A 146 -7.95 -7.62 -0.19
CA SER A 146 -8.00 -8.63 0.87
C SER A 146 -7.34 -8.12 2.14
N ASP A 147 -6.20 -7.44 2.01
CA ASP A 147 -5.44 -6.85 3.12
C ASP A 147 -6.26 -5.77 3.85
N LEU A 148 -6.91 -4.88 3.09
CA LEU A 148 -7.77 -3.82 3.63
C LEU A 148 -9.15 -4.32 4.12
N ALA A 149 -9.36 -5.64 4.19
CA ALA A 149 -10.61 -6.29 4.60
C ALA A 149 -11.87 -5.88 3.79
N ILE A 150 -11.72 -5.23 2.64
CA ILE A 150 -12.82 -4.86 1.74
C ILE A 150 -13.51 -6.12 1.15
N GLY A 151 -12.90 -7.31 1.32
CA GLY A 151 -13.45 -8.60 0.90
C GLY A 151 -14.11 -9.45 1.98
N ARG A 152 -14.11 -9.04 3.26
CA ARG A 152 -14.74 -9.82 4.34
C ARG A 152 -15.52 -8.91 5.28
N ALA A 153 -16.65 -8.44 4.79
CA ALA A 153 -17.75 -8.11 5.68
C ALA A 153 -17.94 -9.30 6.63
N ALA A 154 -17.99 -9.01 7.93
CA ALA A 154 -18.11 -9.96 9.00
C ALA A 154 -19.25 -10.96 8.74
N GLY A 155 -18.90 -12.11 8.15
CA GLY A 155 -19.72 -13.31 8.13
C GLY A 155 -19.63 -13.95 9.51
N GLY A 156 -20.24 -13.30 10.51
CA GLY A 156 -20.59 -13.95 11.75
C GLY A 156 -21.87 -14.74 11.53
N ARG A 157 -21.76 -16.07 11.48
CA ARG A 157 -22.67 -17.03 12.11
C ARG A 157 -21.86 -18.24 12.53
#